data_AF-A0A2C6A811-F1
#
_entry.id   AF-A0A2C6A811-F1
#
_cell.length_a   1.000
_cell.length_b   1.000
_cell.length_c   1.000
_cell.angle_alpha   90.00
_cell.angle_beta   90.00
_cell.angle_gamma   90.00
#
_symmetry.space_group_name_H-M   'P 1'
#
loop_
_entity.id
_entity.type
_entity.pdbx_description
1 polymer ?
#
loop_
_entity_poly.entity_id
_entity_poly.type
_entity_poly.pdbx_seq_one_letter_code
_entity_poly.pdbx_strand_id
1 'polypeptide(L)'
;MTTEPYCTNGLPPAPAVSTKTMAMAGLLVDVIGLEELPADEAAPTTCLWLLHPRTRTRARMHDIARRTVDAWHQQQPQPQRRGLVALAFDMPNHGSRLVSPEANQTWRDGNERHAVDMAGAVKGGRADMSALMDLVAGYLGRRVDAHLALGWSLGGHSAWQGLFCEPRLDAAVVVVGCPDFLGEFLVCALARLVCPVRNAAKEDRG
;
A
#
# COMPACT_ATOMS: atom_id res chain seq x y z
N MET A 1 -0.16 6.87 -20.30
CA MET A 1 -0.41 7.11 -18.87
C MET A 1 0.20 8.46 -18.55
N THR A 2 -0.57 9.39 -17.99
CA THR A 2 -0.10 10.75 -17.67
C THR A 2 1.10 10.67 -16.73
N THR A 3 2.19 11.33 -17.13
CA THR A 3 3.49 11.38 -16.43
C THR A 3 3.49 12.36 -15.27
N GLU A 4 2.36 13.03 -15.01
CA GLU A 4 2.26 13.99 -13.92
C GLU A 4 2.11 13.29 -12.56
N PRO A 5 2.88 13.74 -11.55
CA PRO A 5 2.71 13.25 -10.18
C PRO A 5 1.27 13.45 -9.71
N TYR A 6 0.72 12.45 -9.04
CA TYR A 6 -0.59 12.59 -8.42
C TYR A 6 -0.56 13.72 -7.37
N CYS A 7 -1.57 14.58 -7.41
CA CYS A 7 -1.84 15.58 -6.39
C CYS A 7 -3.25 15.35 -5.85
N THR A 8 -3.43 15.50 -4.54
CA THR A 8 -4.76 15.42 -3.93
C THR A 8 -5.59 16.64 -4.35
N ASN A 9 -6.76 16.39 -4.95
CA ASN A 9 -7.64 17.45 -5.43
C ASN A 9 -8.02 18.43 -4.31
N GLY A 10 -7.94 19.73 -4.60
CA GLY A 10 -8.28 20.79 -3.65
C GLY A 10 -7.18 21.16 -2.65
N LEU A 11 -6.01 20.51 -2.72
CA LEU A 11 -4.83 20.89 -1.93
C LEU A 11 -3.81 21.65 -2.80
N PRO A 12 -2.98 22.53 -2.19
CA PRO A 12 -1.82 23.11 -2.90
C PRO A 12 -0.85 22.01 -3.32
N PRO A 13 0.10 22.28 -4.25
CA PRO A 13 1.14 21.31 -4.62
C PRO A 13 1.81 20.68 -3.41
N ALA A 14 2.15 19.39 -3.50
CA ALA A 14 2.84 18.70 -2.42
C ALA A 14 4.17 19.40 -2.09
N PRO A 15 4.55 19.50 -0.80
CA PRO A 15 5.85 20.04 -0.39
C PRO A 15 7.01 19.29 -1.06
N ALA A 16 8.12 20.00 -1.26
CA ALA A 16 9.35 19.38 -1.76
C ALA A 16 10.01 18.58 -0.62
N VAL A 17 10.07 17.27 -0.79
CA VAL A 17 10.73 16.33 0.12
C VAL A 17 11.53 15.34 -0.73
N SER A 18 12.72 14.97 -0.28
CA SER A 18 13.62 14.04 -0.94
C SER A 18 12.90 12.73 -1.30
N THR A 19 13.22 12.17 -2.46
CA THR A 19 12.65 10.89 -2.92
C THR A 19 13.73 10.10 -3.62
N LYS A 20 13.98 8.87 -3.16
CA LYS A 20 14.94 7.94 -3.74
C LYS A 20 14.32 6.57 -3.94
N THR A 21 14.32 6.05 -5.17
CA THR A 21 13.92 4.66 -5.41
C THR A 21 15.10 3.73 -5.14
N MET A 22 14.88 2.70 -4.33
CA MET A 22 15.87 1.69 -3.97
C MET A 22 15.33 0.29 -4.31
N ALA A 23 16.21 -0.60 -4.76
CA ALA A 23 15.89 -2.01 -4.87
C ALA A 23 16.06 -2.67 -3.49
N MET A 24 14.96 -3.12 -2.88
CA MET A 24 14.94 -3.77 -1.57
C MET A 24 14.24 -5.13 -1.68
N ALA A 25 14.93 -6.21 -1.34
CA ALA A 25 14.37 -7.57 -1.35
C ALA A 25 13.63 -7.96 -2.66
N GLY A 26 14.11 -7.49 -3.82
CA GLY A 26 13.47 -7.75 -5.13
C GLY A 26 12.29 -6.81 -5.47
N LEU A 27 12.03 -5.80 -4.64
CA LEU A 27 11.00 -4.78 -4.86
C LEU A 27 11.64 -3.43 -5.12
N LEU A 28 11.02 -2.63 -5.99
CA LEU A 28 11.34 -1.21 -6.09
C LEU A 28 10.56 -0.46 -5.00
N VAL A 29 11.30 0.17 -4.09
CA VAL A 29 10.77 0.92 -2.96
C VAL A 29 11.16 2.38 -3.10
N ASP A 30 10.16 3.25 -3.19
CA ASP A 30 10.38 4.69 -3.13
C ASP A 30 10.50 5.09 -1.66
N VAL A 31 11.65 5.66 -1.31
CA VAL A 31 11.99 6.17 0.02
C VAL A 31 11.84 7.69 -0.01
N ILE A 32 10.89 8.21 0.74
CA ILE A 32 10.55 9.64 0.79
C ILE A 32 10.94 10.16 2.19
N GLY A 33 11.76 11.21 2.25
CA GLY A 33 12.18 11.79 3.54
C GLY A 33 13.56 11.36 4.04
N LEU A 34 14.37 10.72 3.19
CA LEU A 34 15.65 10.14 3.62
C LEU A 34 16.72 11.21 3.93
N GLU A 35 16.76 12.27 3.13
CA GLU A 35 17.71 13.39 3.31
C GLU A 35 17.29 14.33 4.45
N GLU A 36 16.02 14.26 4.87
CA GLU A 36 15.45 15.03 5.97
C GLU A 36 15.62 14.33 7.33
N LEU A 37 16.23 13.14 7.37
CA LEU A 37 16.53 12.47 8.63
C LEU A 37 17.65 13.19 9.41
N PRO A 38 17.71 13.04 10.75
CA PRO A 38 18.82 13.56 11.54
C PRO A 38 20.19 13.11 11.01
N ALA A 39 21.20 13.97 11.16
CA ALA A 39 22.57 13.65 10.75
C ALA A 39 23.14 12.44 11.52
N ASP A 40 22.71 12.23 12.77
CA ASP A 40 23.06 11.05 13.56
C ASP A 40 22.33 9.80 13.02
N GLU A 41 23.08 8.86 12.47
CA GLU A 41 22.57 7.57 11.97
C GLU A 41 22.04 6.65 13.06
N ALA A 42 22.45 6.85 14.32
CA ALA A 42 21.93 6.14 15.48
C ALA A 42 20.62 6.73 16.00
N ALA A 43 20.22 7.91 15.52
CA ALA A 43 18.94 8.50 15.88
C ALA A 43 17.79 7.54 15.51
N PRO A 44 16.87 7.25 16.43
CA PRO A 44 15.73 6.41 16.14
C PRO A 44 14.94 6.91 14.92
N THR A 45 14.60 6.01 14.01
CA THR A 45 13.86 6.31 12.79
C THR A 45 12.57 5.49 12.74
N THR A 46 11.46 6.16 12.48
CA THR A 46 10.16 5.53 12.26
C THR A 46 9.93 5.35 10.75
N CYS A 47 9.50 4.16 10.34
CA CYS A 47 9.13 3.86 8.95
C CYS A 47 7.61 3.92 8.78
N LEU A 48 7.12 4.76 7.87
CA LEU A 48 5.73 4.79 7.43
C LEU A 48 5.57 4.02 6.12
N TRP A 49 4.97 2.84 6.19
CA TRP A 49 4.70 1.99 5.03
C TRP A 49 3.41 2.40 4.32
N LEU A 50 3.52 2.73 3.04
CA LEU A 50 2.41 3.25 2.23
C LEU A 50 1.89 2.18 1.27
N LEU A 51 0.67 1.73 1.50
CA LEU A 51 -0.01 0.69 0.72
C LEU A 51 -1.07 1.33 -0.19
N HIS A 52 -0.89 1.22 -1.50
CA HIS A 52 -1.64 1.98 -2.50
C HIS A 52 -3.02 1.35 -2.84
N PRO A 53 -3.96 2.13 -3.41
CA PRO A 53 -5.26 1.60 -3.84
C PRO A 53 -5.13 0.71 -5.09
N ARG A 54 -6.15 -0.13 -5.33
CA ARG A 54 -6.23 -1.03 -6.50
C ARG A 54 -6.14 -0.23 -7.79
N THR A 55 -5.58 -0.83 -8.84
CA THR A 55 -5.40 -0.25 -10.19
C THR A 55 -4.48 0.99 -10.21
N ARG A 56 -3.73 1.23 -9.15
CA ARG A 56 -2.73 2.30 -9.05
C ARG A 56 -1.35 1.71 -8.77
N THR A 57 -0.36 2.56 -8.59
CA THR A 57 1.04 2.22 -8.31
C THR A 57 1.50 2.90 -7.03
N ARG A 58 2.68 2.56 -6.54
CA ARG A 58 3.35 3.22 -5.40
C ARG A 58 3.44 4.74 -5.53
N ALA A 59 3.56 5.26 -6.75
CA ALA A 59 3.60 6.69 -7.03
C ALA A 59 2.32 7.42 -6.60
N ARG A 60 1.17 6.71 -6.51
CA ARG A 60 -0.09 7.26 -6.00
C ARG A 60 0.03 7.74 -4.55
N MET A 61 0.96 7.17 -3.79
CA MET A 61 1.13 7.49 -2.38
C MET A 61 2.08 8.67 -2.13
N HIS A 62 2.77 9.18 -3.15
CA HIS A 62 3.79 10.22 -3.00
C HIS A 62 3.25 11.53 -2.43
N ASP A 63 2.03 11.95 -2.82
CA ASP A 63 1.43 13.19 -2.30
C ASP A 63 1.21 13.10 -0.77
N ILE A 64 0.64 12.00 -0.30
CA ILE A 64 0.45 11.74 1.13
C ILE A 64 1.81 11.65 1.83
N ALA A 65 2.76 10.90 1.25
CA ALA A 65 4.10 10.73 1.81
C ALA A 65 4.79 12.08 2.08
N ARG A 66 4.84 12.95 1.07
CA ARG A 66 5.52 14.24 1.14
C ARG A 66 4.89 15.15 2.18
N ARG A 67 3.55 15.24 2.20
CA ARG A 67 2.83 16.06 3.18
C ARG A 67 3.04 15.55 4.60
N THR A 68 3.00 14.23 4.81
CA THR A 68 3.20 13.64 6.14
C THR A 68 4.62 13.85 6.65
N VAL A 69 5.64 13.60 5.81
CA VAL A 69 7.04 13.78 6.19
C VAL A 69 7.36 15.26 6.44
N ASP A 70 6.92 16.15 5.55
CA ASP A 70 7.11 17.59 5.71
C ASP A 70 6.46 18.12 7.00
N ALA A 71 5.18 17.79 7.22
CA ALA A 71 4.46 18.21 8.43
C ALA A 71 5.12 17.67 9.71
N TRP A 72 5.61 16.42 9.71
CA TRP A 72 6.33 15.86 10.85
C TRP A 72 7.60 16.65 11.14
N HIS A 73 8.44 16.87 10.13
CA HIS A 73 9.74 17.54 10.31
C HIS A 73 9.60 19.02 10.69
N GLN A 74 8.58 19.73 10.19
CA GLN A 74 8.28 21.11 10.60
C GLN A 74 7.89 21.23 12.08
N GLN A 75 7.31 20.18 12.67
CA GLN A 75 6.87 20.17 14.06
C GLN A 75 7.95 19.68 15.04
N GLN A 76 9.07 19.16 14.54
CA GLN A 76 10.13 18.65 15.43
C GLN A 76 10.98 19.79 16.00
N PRO A 77 11.28 19.77 17.32
CA PRO A 77 12.25 20.69 17.90
C PRO A 77 13.65 20.43 17.33
N GLN A 78 14.45 21.49 17.21
CA GLN A 78 15.86 21.40 16.80
C GLN A 78 16.77 21.28 18.04
N PRO A 79 17.77 20.37 18.04
CA PRO A 79 18.06 19.39 17.00
C PRO A 79 17.06 18.23 17.00
N GLN A 80 16.71 17.75 15.81
CA GLN A 80 15.79 16.63 15.65
C GLN A 80 16.35 15.35 16.30
N ARG A 81 15.54 14.71 17.15
CA ARG A 81 15.94 13.50 17.90
C ARG A 81 15.39 12.19 17.34
N ARG A 82 14.43 12.27 16.42
CA ARG A 82 13.79 11.11 15.77
C ARG A 82 13.44 11.43 14.33
N GLY A 83 13.78 10.53 13.43
CA GLY A 83 13.44 10.62 12.01
C GLY A 83 12.08 10.00 11.67
N LEU A 84 11.44 10.49 10.60
CA LEU A 84 10.33 9.80 9.93
C LEU A 84 10.66 9.67 8.46
N VAL A 85 10.57 8.45 7.94
CA VAL A 85 10.72 8.16 6.52
C VAL A 85 9.48 7.41 6.02
N ALA A 86 8.99 7.77 4.84
CA ALA A 86 7.90 7.08 4.19
C ALA A 86 8.41 6.14 3.09
N LEU A 87 7.85 4.94 3.01
CA LEU A 87 8.24 3.91 2.05
C LEU A 87 7.03 3.44 1.27
N ALA A 88 7.10 3.50 -0.06
CA ALA A 88 6.04 3.03 -0.95
C ALA A 88 6.59 2.00 -1.93
N PHE A 89 5.89 0.89 -2.11
CA PHE A 89 6.24 -0.16 -3.06
C PHE A 89 4.98 -0.61 -3.82
N ASP A 90 5.18 -1.17 -5.01
CA ASP A 90 4.04 -1.68 -5.78
C ASP A 90 3.57 -3.00 -5.16
N MET A 91 2.29 -3.07 -4.79
CA MET A 91 1.65 -4.28 -4.27
C MET A 91 1.58 -5.37 -5.35
N PRO A 92 1.31 -6.64 -5.01
CA PRO A 92 1.24 -7.72 -5.99
C PRO A 92 0.34 -7.38 -7.17
N ASN A 93 0.80 -7.70 -8.38
CA ASN A 93 0.11 -7.45 -9.64
C ASN A 93 -0.18 -5.96 -9.93
N HIS A 94 0.59 -5.02 -9.40
CA HIS A 94 0.45 -3.59 -9.68
C HIS A 94 1.78 -2.95 -10.09
N GLY A 95 1.71 -1.77 -10.72
CA GLY A 95 2.89 -0.96 -11.10
C GLY A 95 4.00 -1.76 -11.78
N SER A 96 5.22 -1.70 -11.24
CA SER A 96 6.37 -2.42 -11.80
C SER A 96 6.30 -3.95 -11.67
N ARG A 97 5.26 -4.47 -11.01
CA ARG A 97 5.02 -5.91 -10.79
C ARG A 97 3.73 -6.38 -11.48
N LEU A 98 3.18 -5.61 -12.41
CA LEU A 98 1.96 -5.97 -13.12
C LEU A 98 2.18 -7.23 -13.95
N VAL A 99 1.35 -8.26 -13.73
CA VAL A 99 1.38 -9.54 -14.45
C VAL A 99 0.14 -9.70 -15.32
N SER A 100 -1.06 -9.46 -14.78
CA SER A 100 -2.34 -9.49 -15.50
C SER A 100 -3.21 -8.28 -15.10
N PRO A 101 -3.44 -7.33 -16.02
CA PRO A 101 -4.37 -6.22 -15.80
C PRO A 101 -5.79 -6.68 -15.43
N GLU A 102 -6.24 -7.80 -16.01
CA GLU A 102 -7.58 -8.37 -15.83
C GLU A 102 -7.80 -8.84 -14.40
N ALA A 103 -6.78 -9.45 -13.78
CA ALA A 103 -6.84 -9.88 -12.38
C ALA A 103 -7.00 -8.71 -11.40
N ASN A 104 -6.75 -7.47 -11.82
CA ASN A 104 -7.04 -6.29 -11.01
C ASN A 104 -8.45 -5.73 -11.22
N GLN A 105 -9.25 -6.29 -12.12
CA GLN A 105 -10.60 -5.81 -12.43
C GLN A 105 -11.64 -6.40 -11.48
N THR A 106 -12.86 -5.84 -11.51
CA THR A 106 -13.99 -6.39 -10.74
C THR A 106 -14.66 -7.55 -11.46
N TRP A 107 -15.58 -8.25 -10.79
CA TRP A 107 -16.46 -9.21 -11.46
C TRP A 107 -17.23 -8.63 -12.65
N ARG A 108 -17.69 -7.37 -12.55
CA ARG A 108 -18.47 -6.72 -13.62
C ARG A 108 -17.62 -6.44 -14.86
N ASP A 109 -16.32 -6.30 -14.64
CA ASP A 109 -15.32 -5.97 -15.64
C ASP A 109 -14.61 -7.24 -16.16
N GLY A 110 -15.18 -8.43 -15.93
CA GLY A 110 -14.69 -9.70 -16.49
C GLY A 110 -13.73 -10.50 -15.61
N ASN A 111 -13.42 -10.07 -14.37
CA ASN A 111 -12.61 -10.88 -13.48
C ASN A 111 -13.46 -11.92 -12.72
N GLU A 112 -13.55 -13.14 -13.27
CA GLU A 112 -14.24 -14.26 -12.63
C GLU A 112 -13.63 -14.67 -11.28
N ARG A 113 -12.31 -14.46 -11.11
CA ARG A 113 -11.53 -14.79 -9.91
C ARG A 113 -11.38 -13.62 -8.94
N HIS A 114 -12.15 -12.54 -9.11
CA HIS A 114 -11.99 -11.29 -8.39
C HIS A 114 -11.78 -11.42 -6.88
N ALA A 115 -12.56 -12.25 -6.18
CA ALA A 115 -12.40 -12.46 -4.74
C ALA A 115 -11.02 -13.05 -4.38
N VAL A 116 -10.55 -14.04 -5.13
CA VAL A 116 -9.27 -14.70 -4.88
C VAL A 116 -8.11 -13.78 -5.24
N ASP A 117 -8.20 -13.06 -6.37
CA ASP A 117 -7.19 -12.10 -6.79
C ASP A 117 -7.06 -10.93 -5.80
N MET A 118 -8.19 -10.40 -5.32
CA MET A 118 -8.21 -9.40 -4.26
C MET A 118 -7.60 -9.94 -2.96
N ALA A 119 -7.98 -11.16 -2.53
CA ALA A 119 -7.41 -11.79 -1.34
C ALA A 119 -5.89 -11.95 -1.44
N GLY A 120 -5.42 -12.39 -2.61
CA GLY A 120 -4.00 -12.55 -2.93
C GLY A 120 -3.25 -11.23 -2.88
N ALA A 121 -3.80 -10.18 -3.50
CA ALA A 121 -3.18 -8.84 -3.50
C ALA A 121 -3.10 -8.25 -2.08
N VAL A 122 -4.14 -8.41 -1.26
CA VAL A 122 -4.15 -7.94 0.14
C VAL A 122 -3.12 -8.71 0.99
N LYS A 123 -3.16 -10.05 0.97
CA LYS A 123 -2.25 -10.88 1.75
C LYS A 123 -0.81 -10.68 1.31
N GLY A 124 -0.56 -10.65 0.01
CA GLY A 124 0.77 -10.46 -0.55
C GLY A 124 1.32 -9.06 -0.26
N GLY A 125 0.51 -8.01 -0.35
CA GLY A 125 0.93 -6.66 0.03
C GLY A 125 1.35 -6.56 1.50
N ARG A 126 0.61 -7.20 2.40
CA ARG A 126 0.99 -7.31 3.82
C ARG A 126 2.29 -8.11 4.00
N ALA A 127 2.44 -9.24 3.30
CA ALA A 127 3.62 -10.09 3.38
C ALA A 127 4.88 -9.37 2.85
N ASP A 128 4.77 -8.67 1.72
CA ASP A 128 5.86 -7.87 1.16
C ASP A 128 6.30 -6.78 2.14
N MET A 129 5.36 -6.05 2.74
CA MET A 129 5.66 -5.05 3.79
C MET A 129 6.38 -5.68 4.99
N SER A 130 5.89 -6.81 5.48
CA SER A 130 6.48 -7.56 6.60
C SER A 130 7.92 -8.00 6.30
N ALA A 131 8.18 -8.51 5.09
CA ALA A 131 9.51 -8.89 4.64
C ALA A 131 10.45 -7.69 4.48
N LEU A 132 9.93 -6.54 4.01
CA LEU A 132 10.71 -5.31 3.92
C LEU A 132 11.09 -4.78 5.31
N MET A 133 10.20 -4.89 6.32
CA MET A 133 10.50 -4.51 7.70
C MET A 133 11.70 -5.25 8.28
N ASP A 134 11.93 -6.52 7.90
CA ASP A 134 13.08 -7.31 8.35
C ASP A 134 14.43 -6.68 7.94
N LEU A 135 14.46 -5.98 6.80
CA LEU A 135 15.69 -5.58 6.12
C LEU A 135 15.85 -4.06 5.99
N VAL A 136 14.80 -3.28 6.23
CA VAL A 136 14.75 -1.85 5.93
C VAL A 136 15.86 -1.06 6.62
N ALA A 137 16.21 -1.40 7.87
CA ALA A 137 17.28 -0.75 8.61
C ALA A 137 18.63 -0.85 7.86
N GLY A 138 18.93 -2.03 7.32
CA GLY A 138 20.15 -2.27 6.53
C GLY A 138 20.15 -1.54 5.20
N TYR A 139 19.01 -1.48 4.52
CA TYR A 139 18.88 -0.71 3.27
C TYR A 139 19.01 0.79 3.47
N LEU A 140 18.43 1.33 4.55
CA LEU A 140 18.47 2.76 4.83
C LEU A 140 19.79 3.21 5.48
N GLY A 141 20.55 2.30 6.07
CA GLY A 141 21.71 2.64 6.90
C GLY A 141 21.30 3.44 8.15
N ARG A 142 20.16 3.09 8.75
CA ARG A 142 19.57 3.83 9.89
C ARG A 142 19.09 2.89 10.97
N ARG A 143 19.12 3.34 12.23
CA ARG A 143 18.44 2.65 13.33
C ARG A 143 16.93 2.82 13.20
N VAL A 144 16.25 1.78 12.70
CA VAL A 144 14.78 1.73 12.64
C VAL A 144 14.24 1.00 13.86
N ASP A 145 13.33 1.64 14.60
CA ASP A 145 12.77 1.08 15.85
C ASP A 145 11.25 1.17 15.96
N ALA A 146 10.57 1.70 14.94
CA ALA A 146 9.12 1.83 14.92
C ALA A 146 8.58 1.74 13.48
N HIS A 147 7.39 1.16 13.33
CA HIS A 147 6.73 0.99 12.05
C HIS A 147 5.25 1.38 12.12
N LEU A 148 4.87 2.22 11.17
CA LEU A 148 3.49 2.64 10.94
C LEU A 148 3.05 2.16 9.56
N ALA A 149 1.77 1.87 9.37
CA ALA A 149 1.20 1.60 8.05
C ALA A 149 0.13 2.64 7.70
N LEU A 150 0.10 3.09 6.44
CA LEU A 150 -1.03 3.82 5.90
C LEU A 150 -1.48 3.14 4.62
N GLY A 151 -2.74 2.72 4.61
CA GLY A 151 -3.35 2.00 3.51
C GLY A 151 -4.56 2.72 2.94
N TRP A 152 -4.64 2.80 1.61
CA TRP A 152 -5.81 3.33 0.91
C TRP A 152 -6.51 2.25 0.09
N SER A 153 -7.82 2.05 0.29
CA SER A 153 -8.66 1.08 -0.42
C SER A 153 -8.09 -0.35 -0.29
N LEU A 154 -7.62 -0.96 -1.38
CA LEU A 154 -6.87 -2.24 -1.35
C LEU A 154 -5.74 -2.23 -0.32
N GLY A 155 -4.95 -1.15 -0.28
CA GLY A 155 -3.92 -0.97 0.73
C GLY A 155 -4.48 -0.83 2.14
N GLY A 156 -5.69 -0.28 2.29
CA GLY A 156 -6.40 -0.17 3.57
C GLY A 156 -6.77 -1.52 4.17
N HIS A 157 -7.26 -2.45 3.35
CA HIS A 157 -7.47 -3.85 3.77
C HIS A 157 -6.15 -4.52 4.18
N SER A 158 -5.05 -4.21 3.47
CA SER A 158 -3.72 -4.76 3.77
C SER A 158 -3.16 -4.20 5.08
N ALA A 159 -3.40 -2.92 5.37
CA ALA A 159 -3.05 -2.29 6.64
C ALA A 159 -3.83 -2.90 7.82
N TRP A 160 -5.13 -3.19 7.65
CA TRP A 160 -5.91 -3.96 8.64
C TRP A 160 -5.30 -5.33 8.92
N GLN A 161 -4.96 -6.10 7.88
CA GLN A 161 -4.27 -7.38 8.08
C GLN A 161 -2.91 -7.22 8.75
N GLY A 162 -2.19 -6.14 8.45
CA GLY A 162 -0.94 -5.78 9.14
C GLY A 162 -1.17 -5.65 10.64
N LEU A 163 -2.13 -4.82 11.07
CA LEU A 163 -2.43 -4.62 12.49
C LEU A 163 -2.72 -5.93 13.25
N PHE A 164 -3.35 -6.92 12.61
CA PHE A 164 -3.66 -8.20 13.27
C PHE A 164 -2.53 -9.24 13.18
N CYS A 165 -1.61 -9.12 12.21
CA CYS A 165 -0.69 -10.21 11.88
C CYS A 165 0.78 -9.80 11.83
N GLU A 166 1.10 -8.53 12.04
CA GLU A 166 2.45 -7.99 12.07
C GLU A 166 2.68 -7.27 13.41
N PRO A 167 3.22 -7.95 14.44
CA PRO A 167 3.36 -7.40 15.78
C PRO A 167 4.33 -6.23 15.89
N ARG A 168 5.14 -5.97 14.84
CA ARG A 168 6.05 -4.83 14.77
C ARG A 168 5.36 -3.52 14.37
N LEU A 169 4.11 -3.57 13.89
CA LEU A 169 3.36 -2.35 13.58
C LEU A 169 2.83 -1.70 14.86
N ASP A 170 3.22 -0.45 15.08
CA ASP A 170 2.80 0.34 16.23
C ASP A 170 1.39 0.94 16.03
N ALA A 171 1.07 1.32 14.80
CA ALA A 171 -0.25 1.83 14.42
C ALA A 171 -0.49 1.74 12.90
N ALA A 172 -1.75 1.90 12.51
CA ALA A 172 -2.10 2.08 11.10
C ALA A 172 -3.19 3.10 10.86
N VAL A 173 -3.13 3.76 9.71
CA VAL A 173 -4.14 4.66 9.17
C VAL A 173 -4.81 3.98 7.99
N VAL A 174 -6.13 3.80 8.05
CA VAL A 174 -6.90 3.12 7.01
C VAL A 174 -7.86 4.10 6.33
N VAL A 175 -7.65 4.31 5.03
CA VAL A 175 -8.50 5.16 4.19
C VAL A 175 -9.37 4.26 3.32
N VAL A 176 -10.68 4.24 3.58
CA VAL A 176 -11.68 3.40 2.87
C VAL A 176 -11.27 1.93 2.71
N GLY A 177 -10.83 1.29 3.79
CA GLY A 177 -10.56 -0.15 3.87
C GLY A 177 -11.35 -0.79 5.02
N CYS A 178 -11.63 -2.10 4.90
CA CYS A 178 -12.42 -2.87 5.86
C CYS A 178 -11.59 -4.03 6.46
N PRO A 179 -11.70 -4.33 7.76
CA PRO A 179 -11.03 -5.49 8.36
C PRO A 179 -11.65 -6.83 7.93
N ASP A 180 -12.96 -6.84 7.62
CA ASP A 180 -13.69 -8.05 7.21
C ASP A 180 -13.67 -8.27 5.70
N PHE A 181 -12.47 -8.53 5.17
CA PHE A 181 -12.33 -8.83 3.75
C PHE A 181 -12.87 -10.24 3.39
N LEU A 182 -12.77 -11.22 4.30
CA LEU A 182 -13.26 -12.57 3.99
C LEU A 182 -14.79 -12.65 4.05
N GLY A 183 -15.46 -11.98 4.99
CA GLY A 183 -16.93 -11.94 5.03
C GLY A 183 -17.55 -11.28 3.81
N GLU A 184 -16.97 -10.18 3.31
CA GLU A 184 -17.47 -9.46 2.14
C GLU A 184 -17.34 -10.28 0.83
N PHE A 185 -16.19 -10.91 0.61
CA PHE A 185 -15.88 -11.58 -0.66
C PHE A 185 -16.20 -13.07 -0.68
N LEU A 186 -16.07 -13.79 0.44
CA LEU A 186 -16.32 -15.23 0.51
C LEU A 186 -17.83 -15.53 0.46
N VAL A 187 -18.68 -14.70 1.06
CA VAL A 187 -20.15 -14.84 0.95
C VAL A 187 -20.60 -14.66 -0.50
N CYS A 188 -20.07 -13.65 -1.22
CA CYS A 188 -20.37 -13.45 -2.63
C CYS A 188 -19.82 -14.56 -3.54
N ALA A 189 -18.60 -15.06 -3.26
CA ALA A 189 -18.00 -16.15 -4.02
C ALA A 189 -18.73 -17.49 -3.80
N LEU A 190 -19.09 -17.81 -2.55
CA LEU A 190 -19.87 -18.99 -2.20
C LEU A 190 -21.30 -18.90 -2.76
N ALA A 191 -21.96 -17.74 -2.69
CA ALA A 191 -23.29 -17.56 -3.28
C ALA A 191 -23.32 -17.82 -4.79
N ARG A 192 -22.22 -17.51 -5.51
CA ARG A 192 -22.09 -17.79 -6.95
C ARG A 192 -21.71 -19.23 -7.27
N LEU A 193 -20.94 -19.90 -6.39
CA LEU A 193 -20.67 -21.34 -6.50
C LEU A 193 -21.93 -22.18 -6.20
N VAL A 194 -22.81 -21.70 -5.32
CA VAL A 194 -24.06 -22.37 -4.94
C VAL A 194 -25.22 -22.01 -5.87
N CYS A 195 -25.19 -20.85 -6.51
CA CYS A 195 -26.22 -20.41 -7.47
C CYS A 195 -25.58 -20.15 -8.84
N PRO A 196 -25.33 -21.20 -9.65
CA PRO A 196 -24.97 -21.00 -11.04
C PRO A 196 -26.15 -20.29 -11.71
N VAL A 197 -25.88 -19.11 -12.25
CA VAL A 197 -26.83 -18.34 -13.04
C VAL A 197 -27.41 -19.27 -14.10
N ARG A 198 -28.73 -19.54 -14.01
CA ARG A 198 -29.52 -20.12 -15.09
C ARG A 198 -29.52 -19.15 -16.27
N ASN A 199 -28.45 -19.14 -17.05
CA ASN A 199 -28.40 -18.51 -18.38
C ASN A 199 -27.94 -19.56 -19.39
N ALA A 200 -28.80 -20.55 -19.61
CA ALA A 200 -28.80 -21.42 -20.77
C ALA A 200 -30.16 -22.12 -20.86
N ALA A 201 -31.16 -21.43 -21.41
CA ALA A 201 -32.35 -22.01 -22.05
C ALA A 201 -33.33 -20.90 -22.46
N LYS A 202 -33.01 -20.21 -23.56
CA LYS A 202 -34.02 -19.79 -24.54
C LYS A 202 -33.39 -19.93 -25.92
N GLU A 203 -33.20 -21.18 -26.29
CA GLU A 203 -33.25 -21.59 -27.70
C GLU A 203 -34.65 -22.17 -27.91
N ASP A 204 -35.25 -21.81 -29.05
CA ASP A 204 -36.48 -22.34 -29.65
C ASP A 204 -37.79 -22.34 -28.84
N ARG A 205 -38.66 -21.38 -29.18
CA ARG A 205 -40.03 -21.64 -29.66
C ARG A 205 -40.66 -20.34 -30.18
N GLY A 206 -40.89 -20.27 -31.49
CA GLY A 206 -41.69 -19.24 -32.16
C GLY A 206 -41.10 -18.81 -33.48
#